data_AF-A0A4Q0YZW1-F1
#
_entry.id   AF-A0A4Q0YZW1-F1
#
_cell.length_a   1.000
_cell.length_b   1.000
_cell.length_c   1.000
_cell.angle_alpha   90.00
_cell.angle_beta   90.00
_cell.angle_gamma   90.00
#
_symmetry.space_group_name_H-M   'P 1'
#
loop_
_entity.id
_entity.type
_entity.pdbx_description
1 polymer ?
#
loop_
_entity_poly.entity_id
_entity_poly.type
_entity_poly.pdbx_seq_one_letter_code
_entity_poly.pdbx_strand_id
1 'polypeptide(L)'
;MADNSQGIEEIAKKLSNLSKLAIEEYEPLVNKIIISKVKDERHIEKILDGLLDFCFDEEILYLYKKLCRYYYELNPHATVDYINYYRKQYETEIEDK
;
A
#
# COMPACT_ATOMS: atom_id res chain seq x y z
N MET A 1 20.31 32.07 1.37
CA MET A 1 20.04 30.64 1.62
C MET A 1 18.64 30.41 1.10
N ALA A 2 18.44 29.59 0.05
CA ALA A 2 17.10 29.31 -0.44
C ALA A 2 16.34 28.57 0.67
N ASP A 3 15.15 29.04 0.99
CA ASP A 3 14.27 28.41 1.98
C ASP A 3 13.69 27.13 1.35
N ASN A 4 14.46 26.04 1.44
CA ASN A 4 14.08 24.73 0.93
C ASN A 4 12.81 24.18 1.61
N SER A 5 12.38 24.76 2.73
CA SER A 5 11.21 24.33 3.50
C SER A 5 9.91 24.50 2.69
N GLN A 6 9.80 25.58 1.90
CA GLN A 6 8.62 25.84 1.07
C GLN A 6 8.45 24.82 -0.05
N GLY A 7 9.56 24.43 -0.70
CA GLY A 7 9.55 23.43 -1.76
C GLY A 7 9.17 22.03 -1.24
N ILE A 8 9.67 21.67 -0.05
CA ILE A 8 9.33 20.40 0.61
C ILE A 8 7.85 20.38 0.99
N GLU A 9 7.31 21.48 1.51
CA GLU A 9 5.89 21.58 1.87
C GLU A 9 4.97 21.41 0.64
N GLU A 10 5.34 22.00 -0.51
CA GLU A 10 4.57 21.85 -1.74
C GLU A 10 4.58 20.41 -2.26
N ILE A 11 5.74 19.74 -2.21
CA ILE A 11 5.86 18.32 -2.58
C ILE A 11 5.02 17.45 -1.64
N ALA A 12 5.10 17.67 -0.33
CA ALA A 12 4.31 16.93 0.66
C ALA A 12 2.79 17.09 0.42
N LYS A 13 2.32 18.30 0.11
CA LYS A 13 0.92 18.55 -0.25
C LYS A 13 0.50 17.79 -1.51
N LYS A 14 1.34 17.78 -2.55
CA LYS A 14 1.08 17.02 -3.78
C LYS A 14 1.00 15.51 -3.52
N LEU A 15 1.92 14.97 -2.71
CA LEU A 15 1.90 13.56 -2.31
C LEU A 15 0.62 13.22 -1.53
N SER A 16 0.24 14.04 -0.55
CA SER A 16 -1.00 13.83 0.22
C SER A 16 -2.25 13.85 -0.66
N ASN A 17 -2.32 14.78 -1.63
CA ASN A 17 -3.44 14.82 -2.57
C ASN A 17 -3.47 13.58 -3.48
N LEU A 18 -2.29 13.08 -3.89
CA LEU A 18 -2.21 11.87 -4.70
C LEU A 18 -2.64 10.63 -3.91
N SER A 19 -2.28 10.51 -2.63
CA SER A 19 -2.75 9.43 -1.76
C SER A 19 -4.27 9.44 -1.60
N LYS A 20 -4.90 10.62 -1.48
CA LYS A 20 -6.36 10.74 -1.44
C LYS A 20 -7.03 10.18 -2.69
N LEU A 21 -6.49 10.52 -3.87
CA LEU A 21 -6.97 9.97 -5.13
C LEU A 21 -6.75 8.45 -5.19
N ALA A 22 -5.61 7.96 -4.70
CA ALA A 22 -5.34 6.54 -4.63
C ALA A 22 -6.35 5.81 -3.71
N ILE A 23 -6.75 6.40 -2.59
CA ILE A 23 -7.76 5.83 -1.69
C ILE A 23 -9.11 5.70 -2.41
N GLU A 24 -9.56 6.78 -3.06
CA GLU A 24 -10.82 6.81 -3.81
C GLU A 24 -10.88 5.74 -4.91
N GLU A 25 -9.75 5.46 -5.56
CA GLU A 25 -9.65 4.45 -6.61
C GLU A 25 -9.50 3.02 -6.06
N TYR A 26 -8.63 2.81 -5.06
CA TYR A 26 -8.29 1.46 -4.59
C TYR A 26 -9.29 0.87 -3.60
N GLU A 27 -9.91 1.69 -2.74
CA GLU A 27 -10.87 1.19 -1.76
C GLU A 27 -12.01 0.37 -2.41
N PRO A 28 -12.72 0.85 -3.45
CA PRO A 28 -13.76 0.05 -4.09
C PRO A 28 -13.22 -1.21 -4.77
N LEU A 29 -11.99 -1.18 -5.30
CA LEU A 29 -11.36 -2.34 -5.92
C LEU A 29 -11.04 -3.44 -4.89
N VAL A 30 -10.42 -3.08 -3.77
CA VAL A 30 -10.13 -4.01 -2.67
C VAL A 30 -11.42 -4.60 -2.10
N ASN A 31 -12.43 -3.76 -1.86
CA ASN A 31 -13.72 -4.20 -1.36
C ASN A 31 -14.40 -5.17 -2.34
N LYS A 32 -14.36 -4.88 -3.64
CA LYS A 32 -14.93 -5.75 -4.68
C LYS A 32 -14.23 -7.10 -4.74
N ILE A 33 -12.90 -7.13 -4.71
CA ILE A 33 -12.11 -8.38 -4.69
C ILE A 33 -12.57 -9.28 -3.54
N ILE A 34 -12.67 -8.71 -2.33
CA ILE A 34 -13.02 -9.46 -1.12
C ILE A 34 -14.48 -9.92 -1.13
N ILE A 35 -15.43 -9.02 -1.44
CA ILE A 35 -16.87 -9.31 -1.44
C ILE A 35 -17.21 -10.34 -2.51
N SER A 36 -16.67 -10.17 -3.72
CA SER A 36 -16.88 -11.10 -4.83
C SER A 36 -16.03 -12.37 -4.74
N LYS A 37 -15.20 -12.49 -3.69
CA LYS A 37 -14.28 -13.62 -3.48
C LYS A 37 -13.45 -13.95 -4.73
N VAL A 38 -12.89 -12.91 -5.36
CA VAL A 38 -12.04 -13.06 -6.55
C VAL A 38 -10.84 -13.92 -6.20
N LYS A 39 -10.53 -14.91 -7.05
CA LYS A 39 -9.40 -15.85 -6.86
C LYS A 39 -8.31 -15.70 -7.90
N ASP A 40 -8.43 -14.71 -8.80
CA ASP A 40 -7.40 -14.42 -9.78
C ASP A 40 -6.21 -13.77 -9.07
N GLU A 41 -5.19 -14.57 -8.80
CA GLU A 41 -3.97 -14.18 -8.10
C GLU A 41 -3.29 -12.99 -8.80
N ARG A 42 -3.16 -13.02 -10.13
CA ARG A 42 -2.51 -11.93 -10.88
C ARG A 42 -3.26 -10.61 -10.76
N HIS A 43 -4.59 -10.68 -10.70
CA HIS A 43 -5.38 -9.48 -10.46
C HIS A 43 -5.17 -8.92 -9.06
N ILE A 44 -5.13 -9.78 -8.05
CA ILE A 44 -4.90 -9.39 -6.65
C ILE A 44 -3.50 -8.79 -6.48
N GLU A 45 -2.48 -9.46 -7.02
CA GLU A 45 -1.08 -9.02 -7.00
C GLU A 45 -0.91 -7.64 -7.64
N LYS A 46 -1.54 -7.42 -8.80
CA LYS A 46 -1.50 -6.09 -9.45
C LYS A 46 -2.07 -4.98 -8.55
N ILE A 47 -3.12 -5.27 -7.78
CA ILE A 47 -3.69 -4.29 -6.84
C ILE A 47 -2.78 -4.12 -5.62
N LEU A 48 -2.15 -5.18 -5.13
CA LEU A 48 -1.15 -5.10 -4.06
C LEU A 48 0.07 -4.28 -4.47
N ASP A 49 0.62 -4.48 -5.67
CA ASP A 49 1.73 -3.70 -6.21
C ASP A 49 1.39 -2.20 -6.23
N GLY A 50 0.20 -1.87 -6.75
CA GLY A 50 -0.24 -0.49 -6.85
C GLY A 50 -0.54 0.17 -5.50
N LEU A 51 -1.04 -0.58 -4.51
CA LEU A 51 -1.22 -0.10 -3.13
C LEU A 51 0.13 0.10 -2.43
N LEU A 52 1.13 -0.74 -2.72
CA LEU A 52 2.43 -0.71 -2.07
C LEU A 52 3.13 0.64 -2.29
N ASP A 53 3.01 1.23 -3.48
CA ASP A 53 3.58 2.54 -3.84
C ASP A 53 3.11 3.68 -2.94
N PHE A 54 1.95 3.54 -2.30
CA PHE A 54 1.32 4.56 -1.45
C PHE A 54 1.28 4.18 0.03
N CYS A 55 1.95 3.11 0.46
CA CYS A 55 1.92 2.63 1.86
C CYS A 55 2.62 3.56 2.88
N PHE A 56 3.13 4.72 2.45
CA PHE A 56 3.49 5.82 3.34
C PHE A 56 2.25 6.50 3.97
N ASP A 57 1.07 6.31 3.37
CA ASP A 57 -0.21 6.77 3.89
C ASP A 57 -0.89 5.65 4.70
N GLU A 58 -1.40 5.98 5.89
CA GLU A 58 -1.96 5.01 6.82
C GLU A 58 -3.26 4.36 6.32
N GLU A 59 -4.10 5.10 5.59
CA GLU A 59 -5.36 4.57 5.06
C GLU A 59 -5.10 3.59 3.91
N ILE A 60 -4.14 3.90 3.03
CA ILE A 60 -3.67 2.95 2.02
C ILE A 60 -3.06 1.72 2.68
N LEU A 61 -2.20 1.89 3.68
CA LEU A 61 -1.59 0.75 4.40
C LEU A 61 -2.66 -0.17 5.01
N TYR A 62 -3.77 0.41 5.49
CA TYR A 62 -4.90 -0.38 5.96
C TYR A 62 -5.53 -1.21 4.84
N LEU A 63 -5.77 -0.63 3.66
CA LEU A 63 -6.28 -1.34 2.49
C LEU A 63 -5.32 -2.46 2.03
N TYR A 64 -4.02 -2.17 1.99
CA TYR A 64 -2.98 -3.13 1.66
C TYR A 64 -3.00 -4.33 2.61
N LYS A 65 -2.97 -4.08 3.93
CA LYS A 65 -3.05 -5.13 4.96
C LYS A 65 -4.36 -5.92 4.86
N LYS A 66 -5.48 -5.26 4.53
CA LYS A 66 -6.78 -5.90 4.33
C LYS A 66 -6.77 -6.86 3.16
N LEU A 67 -6.18 -6.46 2.03
CA LEU A 67 -6.06 -7.31 0.85
C LEU A 67 -5.06 -8.46 1.09
N CYS A 68 -3.93 -8.21 1.76
CA CYS A 68 -2.99 -9.27 2.17
C CYS A 68 -3.67 -10.35 3.02
N ARG A 69 -4.49 -9.98 4.01
CA ARG A 69 -5.23 -10.97 4.82
C ARG A 69 -6.17 -11.83 3.99
N TYR A 70 -6.83 -11.24 3.00
CA TYR A 70 -7.66 -12.01 2.07
C TYR A 70 -6.81 -12.92 1.18
N TYR A 71 -5.70 -12.39 0.64
CA TYR A 71 -4.82 -13.12 -0.27
C TYR A 71 -4.10 -14.28 0.43
N TYR A 72 -3.83 -14.15 1.73
CA TYR A 72 -3.22 -15.21 2.54
C TYR A 72 -4.00 -16.52 2.47
N GLU A 73 -5.33 -16.47 2.44
CA GLU A 73 -6.18 -17.66 2.32
C GLU A 73 -6.07 -18.37 0.95
N LEU A 74 -5.55 -17.68 -0.07
CA LEU A 74 -5.36 -18.20 -1.42
C LEU A 74 -3.91 -18.62 -1.66
N ASN A 75 -2.97 -17.74 -1.32
CA ASN A 75 -1.54 -17.94 -1.51
C ASN A 75 -0.75 -17.33 -0.33
N PRO A 76 -0.50 -18.13 0.74
CA PRO A 76 0.27 -17.68 1.89
C PRO A 76 1.70 -17.27 1.54
N HIS A 77 2.35 -17.98 0.62
CA HIS A 77 3.75 -17.71 0.27
C HIS A 77 3.90 -16.35 -0.38
N ALA A 78 3.12 -16.08 -1.44
CA ALA A 78 3.13 -14.78 -2.11
C ALA A 78 2.74 -13.65 -1.15
N THR A 79 1.77 -13.89 -0.26
CA THR A 79 1.38 -12.89 0.73
C THR A 79 2.51 -12.54 1.70
N VAL A 80 3.32 -13.52 2.13
CA VAL A 80 4.51 -13.27 2.96
C VAL A 80 5.53 -12.44 2.21
N ASP A 81 5.75 -12.70 0.92
CA ASP A 81 6.64 -11.89 0.09
C ASP A 81 6.18 -10.43 0.03
N TYR A 82 4.88 -10.18 -0.16
CA TYR A 82 4.30 -8.84 -0.10
C TYR A 82 4.51 -8.14 1.25
N ILE A 83 4.26 -8.84 2.36
CA ILE A 83 4.53 -8.30 3.70
C ILE A 83 6.01 -7.92 3.83
N ASN A 84 6.92 -8.77 3.35
CA ASN A 84 8.36 -8.50 3.40
C ASN A 84 8.76 -7.32 2.49
N TYR A 85 8.14 -7.16 1.32
CA TYR A 85 8.35 -5.99 0.47
C TYR A 85 7.94 -4.70 1.17
N TYR A 86 6.77 -4.68 1.82
CA TYR A 86 6.35 -3.54 2.65
C TYR A 86 7.38 -3.22 3.73
N ARG A 87 7.79 -4.22 4.52
CA ARG A 87 8.78 -4.02 5.60
C ARG A 87 10.08 -3.44 5.05
N LYS A 88 10.61 -4.02 3.98
CA LYS A 88 11.86 -3.57 3.36
C LYS A 88 11.78 -2.11 2.87
N GLN A 89 10.62 -1.65 2.42
CA GLN A 89 10.45 -0.30 1.88
C GLN A 89 10.15 0.75 2.96
N TYR A 90 9.39 0.38 4.01
CA TYR A 90 8.80 1.35 4.94
C TYR A 90 9.19 1.14 6.41
N GLU A 91 9.51 -0.07 6.82
CA GLU A 91 10.02 -0.33 8.17
C GLU A 91 11.53 -0.13 8.15
N THR A 92 12.03 0.73 9.04
CA THR A 92 13.47 0.83 9.26
C THR A 92 13.95 -0.45 9.93
N GLU A 93 15.13 -0.94 9.57
CA GLU A 93 15.78 -2.02 10.31
C GLU A 93 15.85 -1.58 11.78
N ILE A 94 15.07 -2.23 12.63
CA ILE A 94 15.23 -2.07 14.07
C ILE A 94 16.60 -2.71 14.35
N GLU A 95 17.63 -1.88 14.54
CA GLU A 95 18.87 -2.35 15.15
C GLU A 95 18.49 -2.91 16.52
N ASP A 96 18.44 -4.23 16.62
CA ASP A 96 18.41 -4.94 17.90
C ASP A 96 19.65 -4.50 18.70
N LYS A 97 19.46 -3.58 19.65
CA LYS A 97 20.48 -3.15 20.63
C LYS A 97 20.57 -4.14 21.78
#